data_AF-A0A2R3SK57-F1
#
_entry.id   AF-A0A2R3SK57-F1
#
_cell.length_a   1.000
_cell.length_b   1.000
_cell.length_c   1.000
_cell.angle_alpha   90.00
_cell.angle_beta   90.00
_cell.angle_gamma   90.00
#
_symmetry.space_group_name_H-M   'P 1'
#
loop_
_entity.id
_entity.type
_entity.pdbx_description
1 polymer ?
#
loop_
_entity_poly.entity_id
_entity_poly.type
_entity_poly.pdbx_seq_one_letter_code
_entity_poly.pdbx_strand_id
1 'polypeptide(L)'
;MLIALIMVWAIWSSRKNYINSREKSSPFECGFDPKDKARIPFSLRFFIIIILFIIFDVELSLLLQLPLQFENGYFKSRVLISLFIWILLLGTLEEWRRGVLSWKD
;
A
#
# COMPACT_ATOMS: atom_id res chain seq x y z
N MET A 1 -50.78 -1.05 6.87
CA MET A 1 -50.92 -0.18 8.06
C MET A 1 -50.06 -0.64 9.24
N LEU A 2 -50.18 -1.89 9.69
CA LEU A 2 -49.32 -2.47 10.76
C LEU A 2 -47.81 -2.39 10.47
N ILE A 3 -47.38 -2.72 9.25
CA ILE A 3 -45.96 -2.64 8.85
C ILE A 3 -45.44 -1.20 8.93
N ALA A 4 -46.26 -0.21 8.55
CA ALA A 4 -45.90 1.20 8.65
C ALA A 4 -45.74 1.65 10.11
N LEU A 5 -46.62 1.19 11.01
CA LEU A 5 -46.53 1.48 12.44
C LEU A 5 -45.28 0.85 13.08
N ILE A 6 -44.94 -0.39 12.70
CA ILE A 6 -43.72 -1.07 13.17
C ILE A 6 -42.46 -0.33 12.70
N MET A 7 -42.44 0.13 11.44
CA MET A 7 -41.31 0.90 10.91
C MET A 7 -41.15 2.25 11.63
N VAL A 8 -42.25 2.96 11.90
CA VAL A 8 -42.21 4.25 12.63
C VAL A 8 -41.70 4.06 14.05
N TRP A 9 -42.14 2.99 14.74
CA TRP A 9 -41.68 2.67 16.08
C TRP A 9 -40.19 2.28 16.12
N ALA A 10 -39.72 1.49 15.15
CA ALA A 10 -38.32 1.10 15.03
C ALA A 10 -37.39 2.31 14.79
N ILE A 11 -37.81 3.25 13.95
CA ILE A 11 -37.05 4.50 13.70
C ILE A 11 -36.97 5.36 14.95
N TRP A 12 -38.08 5.48 15.69
CA TRP A 12 -38.11 6.27 16.93
C TRP A 12 -37.23 5.64 18.04
N SER A 13 -37.27 4.31 18.18
CA SER A 13 -36.42 3.56 19.12
C SER A 13 -34.92 3.67 18.77
N SER A 14 -34.59 3.56 17.49
CA SER A 14 -33.20 3.68 16.98
C SER A 14 -32.60 5.07 17.24
N ARG A 15 -33.39 6.15 17.06
CA ARG A 15 -32.94 7.52 17.34
C ARG A 15 -32.53 7.73 18.80
N LYS A 16 -33.23 7.11 19.74
CA LYS A 16 -32.92 7.22 21.17
C LYS A 16 -31.56 6.59 21.51
N ASN A 17 -31.21 5.48 20.84
CA ASN A 17 -29.93 4.81 21.01
C ASN A 17 -28.76 5.54 20.32
N TYR A 18 -29.01 6.24 19.22
CA TYR A 18 -28.00 7.05 18.52
C TYR A 18 -27.51 8.24 19.38
N ILE A 19 -28.41 8.92 20.08
CA ILE A 19 -28.07 10.08 20.92
C ILE A 19 -27.14 9.70 22.08
N ASN A 20 -27.30 8.50 22.64
CA ASN A 20 -26.45 7.97 23.71
C ASN A 20 -25.15 7.29 23.23
N SER A 21 -24.92 7.16 21.92
CA SER A 21 -23.71 6.53 21.36
C SER A 21 -22.67 7.54 20.85
N ARG A 22 -22.80 8.82 21.25
CA ARG A 22 -21.88 9.90 20.90
C ARG A 22 -20.40 9.59 21.24
N GLU A 23 -20.16 8.92 22.37
CA GLU A 23 -18.83 8.45 22.78
C GLU A 23 -18.28 7.36 21.84
N LYS A 24 -19.13 6.48 21.30
CA LYS A 24 -18.71 5.44 20.33
C LYS A 24 -18.31 6.02 18.97
N SER A 25 -18.85 7.18 18.62
CA SER A 25 -18.53 7.90 17.39
C SER A 25 -17.35 8.86 17.54
N SER A 26 -16.78 8.98 18.75
CA SER A 26 -15.60 9.79 19.01
C SER A 26 -14.32 9.00 18.71
N PRO A 27 -13.22 9.64 18.27
CA PRO A 27 -11.95 8.98 18.08
C PRO A 27 -11.45 8.36 19.39
N PHE A 28 -10.89 7.15 19.32
CA PHE A 28 -10.31 6.49 20.49
C PHE A 28 -8.95 7.14 20.81
N GLU A 29 -8.95 8.02 21.81
CA GLU A 29 -7.75 8.66 22.35
C GLU A 29 -7.43 8.11 23.74
N CYS A 30 -6.25 8.41 24.28
CA CYS A 30 -5.84 8.04 25.64
C CYS A 30 -6.55 8.85 26.75
N GLY A 31 -7.84 9.15 26.59
CA GLY A 31 -8.67 9.88 27.56
C GLY A 31 -8.58 11.41 27.49
N PHE A 32 -7.99 11.96 26.43
CA PHE A 32 -7.90 13.40 26.19
C PHE A 32 -8.70 13.81 24.97
N ASP A 33 -9.23 15.03 24.98
CA ASP A 33 -9.86 15.62 23.80
C ASP A 33 -8.83 15.80 22.66
N PRO A 34 -9.20 15.52 21.40
CA PRO A 34 -8.30 15.66 20.26
C PRO A 34 -7.87 17.13 20.13
N LYS A 35 -6.60 17.41 20.44
CA LYS A 35 -6.03 18.78 20.44
C LYS A 35 -5.79 19.34 19.05
N ASP A 36 -5.59 18.49 18.04
CA ASP A 36 -5.18 18.89 16.70
C ASP A 36 -5.99 18.21 15.60
N LYS A 37 -6.01 18.84 14.42
CA LYS A 37 -6.57 18.22 13.20
C LYS A 37 -5.66 17.06 12.79
N ALA A 38 -6.26 15.92 12.46
CA ALA A 38 -5.58 14.70 11.99
C ALA A 38 -4.91 14.83 10.59
N ARG A 39 -4.32 15.98 10.27
CA ARG A 39 -3.54 16.15 9.04
C ARG A 39 -2.18 15.52 9.27
N ILE A 40 -2.05 14.29 8.79
CA ILE A 40 -0.76 13.60 8.72
C ILE A 40 0.09 14.34 7.68
N PRO A 41 1.30 14.81 8.02
CA PRO A 41 2.18 15.40 7.03
C PRO A 41 2.54 14.36 5.96
N PHE A 42 2.51 14.77 4.70
CA PHE A 42 2.93 13.91 3.59
C PHE A 42 4.41 13.56 3.76
N SER A 43 4.73 12.27 3.86
CA SER A 43 6.11 11.82 3.88
C SER A 43 6.57 11.47 2.47
N LEU A 44 7.56 12.19 1.96
CA LEU A 44 8.22 11.88 0.69
C LEU A 44 8.87 10.48 0.71
N ARG A 45 9.27 10.00 1.89
CA ARG A 45 9.93 8.70 2.05
C ARG A 45 8.99 7.53 1.72
N PHE A 46 7.78 7.51 2.28
CA PHE A 46 6.77 6.49 1.93
C PHE A 46 6.40 6.54 0.45
N PHE A 47 6.34 7.73 -0.15
CA PHE A 47 6.07 7.88 -1.56
C PHE A 47 7.15 7.23 -2.44
N ILE A 48 8.43 7.46 -2.13
CA ILE A 48 9.55 6.85 -2.86
C ILE A 48 9.54 5.33 -2.71
N ILE A 49 9.28 4.81 -1.50
CA ILE A 49 9.19 3.35 -1.27
C ILE A 49 8.09 2.72 -2.13
N ILE A 50 6.92 3.38 -2.27
CA ILE A 50 5.83 2.88 -3.11
C ILE A 50 6.24 2.85 -4.59
N ILE A 51 6.88 3.91 -5.09
CA ILE A 51 7.37 3.94 -6.48
C ILE A 51 8.40 2.84 -6.72
N LEU A 52 9.35 2.67 -5.79
CA LEU A 52 10.42 1.69 -5.90
C LEU A 52 9.83 0.26 -5.86
N PHE A 53 8.83 0.03 -5.02
CA PHE A 53 8.09 -1.23 -4.98
C PHE A 53 7.38 -1.54 -6.31
N ILE A 54 6.72 -0.54 -6.93
CA ILE A 54 6.04 -0.71 -8.23
C ILE A 54 7.04 -1.06 -9.33
N ILE A 55 8.18 -0.36 -9.37
CA ILE A 55 9.23 -0.64 -10.37
C ILE A 55 9.80 -2.05 -10.17
N PHE A 56 10.15 -2.40 -8.92
CA PHE A 56 10.68 -3.72 -8.59
C PHE A 56 9.69 -4.86 -8.90
N ASP A 57 8.39 -4.66 -8.71
CA ASP A 57 7.36 -5.65 -9.07
C ASP A 57 7.33 -5.92 -10.58
N VAL A 58 7.45 -4.86 -11.39
CA VAL A 58 7.57 -4.98 -12.86
C VAL A 58 8.85 -5.70 -13.24
N GLU A 59 9.99 -5.36 -12.64
CA GLU A 59 11.26 -6.04 -12.89
C GLU A 59 11.21 -7.53 -12.53
N LEU A 60 10.57 -7.88 -11.42
CA LEU A 60 10.41 -9.26 -10.98
C LEU A 60 9.51 -10.06 -11.93
N SER A 61 8.45 -9.43 -12.47
CA SER A 61 7.61 -10.05 -13.49
C SER A 61 8.40 -10.43 -14.76
N LEU A 62 9.39 -9.60 -15.15
CA LEU A 62 10.27 -9.87 -16.28
C LEU A 62 11.28 -10.98 -15.95
N LEU A 63 11.85 -10.98 -14.74
CA LEU A 63 12.75 -12.04 -14.27
C LEU A 63 12.08 -13.42 -14.27
N LEU A 64 10.80 -13.50 -13.91
CA LEU A 64 10.04 -14.76 -13.84
C LEU A 64 9.90 -15.43 -15.22
N GLN A 65 9.90 -14.66 -16.30
CA GLN A 65 9.78 -15.20 -17.67
C GLN A 65 11.11 -15.70 -18.25
N LEU A 66 12.25 -15.42 -17.61
CA LEU A 66 13.58 -15.77 -18.13
C LEU A 66 13.83 -17.28 -18.27
N PRO A 67 13.45 -18.16 -17.33
CA PRO A 67 13.69 -19.60 -17.45
C PRO A 67 13.08 -20.20 -18.72
N LEU A 68 11.91 -19.71 -19.15
CA LEU A 68 11.23 -20.15 -20.37
C LEU A 68 12.04 -19.86 -21.64
N GLN A 69 12.91 -18.84 -21.61
CA GLN A 69 13.73 -18.45 -22.75
C GLN A 69 15.06 -19.23 -22.83
N PHE A 70 15.49 -19.87 -21.73
CA PHE A 70 16.73 -20.67 -21.72
C PHE A 70 16.58 -22.00 -22.47
N GLU A 71 15.36 -22.55 -22.52
CA GLU A 71 15.05 -23.80 -23.24
C GLU A 71 15.26 -23.68 -24.76
N ASN A 72 15.11 -22.49 -25.34
CA ASN A 72 15.22 -22.28 -26.79
C ASN A 72 16.67 -22.34 -27.34
N GLY A 73 17.69 -22.47 -26.48
CA GLY A 73 19.05 -22.90 -26.88
C GLY A 73 19.91 -21.92 -27.69
N TYR A 74 19.39 -20.78 -28.17
CA TYR A 74 20.15 -19.85 -29.00
C TYR A 74 21.25 -19.10 -28.22
N PHE A 75 22.48 -19.09 -28.73
CA PHE A 75 23.59 -18.37 -28.11
C PHE A 75 23.31 -16.86 -27.97
N LYS A 76 22.69 -16.26 -28.98
CA LYS A 76 22.33 -14.83 -28.98
C LYS A 76 21.33 -14.47 -27.87
N SER A 77 20.33 -15.32 -27.60
CA SER A 77 19.34 -15.04 -26.54
C SER A 77 19.99 -15.11 -25.15
N ARG A 78 20.93 -16.04 -24.92
CA ARG A 78 21.67 -16.12 -23.65
C ARG A 78 22.50 -14.87 -23.36
N VAL A 79 23.16 -14.30 -24.37
CA VAL A 79 23.92 -13.05 -24.21
C VAL A 79 22.99 -11.90 -23.86
N LEU A 80 21.84 -11.77 -24.54
CA LEU A 80 20.85 -10.73 -24.25
C LEU A 80 20.26 -10.85 -22.84
N ILE A 81 19.91 -12.08 -22.41
CA ILE A 81 19.40 -12.33 -21.06
C ILE A 81 20.46 -11.98 -20.00
N SER A 82 21.72 -12.36 -20.22
CA SER A 82 22.80 -12.00 -19.31
C SER A 82 22.98 -10.49 -19.20
N LEU A 83 22.92 -9.77 -20.32
CA LEU A 83 23.04 -8.32 -20.35
C LEU A 83 21.85 -7.65 -19.64
N PHE A 84 20.64 -8.17 -19.82
CA PHE A 84 19.45 -7.70 -19.09
C PHE A 84 19.58 -7.87 -17.57
N ILE A 85 20.02 -9.04 -17.09
CA ILE A 85 20.26 -9.27 -15.66
C ILE A 85 21.34 -8.32 -15.12
N TRP A 86 22.40 -8.08 -15.90
CA TRP A 86 23.45 -7.12 -15.52
C TRP A 86 22.93 -5.69 -15.34
N ILE A 87 22.02 -5.23 -16.20
CA ILE A 87 21.42 -3.90 -16.08
C ILE A 87 20.58 -3.81 -14.80
N LEU A 88 19.76 -4.82 -14.50
CA LEU A 88 18.95 -4.86 -13.27
C LEU A 88 19.82 -4.84 -12.00
N LEU A 89 20.92 -5.61 -11.99
CA LEU A 89 21.88 -5.62 -10.89
C LEU A 89 22.54 -4.25 -10.68
N LEU A 90 22.94 -3.57 -11.76
CA LEU A 90 23.54 -2.23 -11.64
C LEU A 90 22.53 -1.19 -11.14
N GLY A 91 21.28 -1.26 -11.58
CA GLY A 91 20.21 -0.38 -11.09
C GLY A 91 19.99 -0.51 -9.59
N THR A 92 19.78 -1.74 -9.12
CA THR A 92 19.58 -2.04 -7.70
C THR A 92 20.79 -1.68 -6.82
N LEU A 93 22.02 -1.86 -7.31
CA LEU A 93 23.22 -1.42 -6.60
C LEU A 93 23.29 0.10 -6.45
N GLU A 94 22.88 0.87 -7.46
CA GLU A 94 22.85 2.32 -7.40
C GLU A 94 21.76 2.82 -6.43
N GLU A 95 20.59 2.18 -6.41
CA GLU A 95 19.53 2.46 -5.44
C GLU A 95 19.97 2.22 -4.00
N TRP A 96 20.70 1.12 -3.77
CA TRP A 96 21.33 0.84 -2.48
C TRP A 96 22.34 1.94 -2.12
N ARG A 97 23.26 2.26 -3.04
CA ARG A 97 24.32 3.26 -2.80
C ARG A 97 23.74 4.65 -2.47
N ARG A 98 22.58 4.99 -3.03
CA ARG A 98 21.86 6.25 -2.75
C ARG A 98 21.14 6.26 -1.41
N GLY A 99 21.08 5.14 -0.69
CA GLY A 99 20.46 5.04 0.63
C GLY A 99 18.94 5.19 0.60
N VAL A 100 18.29 5.00 -0.56
CA VAL A 100 16.83 5.15 -0.68
C VAL A 100 16.09 4.11 0.17
N LEU A 101 16.74 2.98 0.45
CA LEU A 101 16.22 1.88 1.28
C LEU A 101 16.50 2.03 2.78
N SER A 102 17.27 3.03 3.23
CA SER A 102 17.58 3.17 4.65
C SER A 102 16.39 3.74 5.42
N TRP A 103 15.79 2.93 6.30
CA TRP A 103 14.65 3.33 7.13
C TRP A 103 15.07 4.20 8.33
N LYS A 104 16.28 3.99 8.85
CA LYS A 104 16.70 4.51 10.14
C LYS A 104 18.00 5.31 10.00
N ASP A 105 18.00 6.51 10.58
CA ASP A 105 19.14 6.96 11.37
C ASP A 105 18.89 6.45 12.81
#